data_AF-A0A522FZ04-F1
#
_entry.id   AF-A0A522FZ04-F1
#
_cell.length_a   1.000
_cell.length_b   1.000
_cell.length_c   1.000
_cell.angle_alpha   90.00
_cell.angle_beta   90.00
_cell.angle_gamma   90.00
#
_symmetry.space_group_name_H-M   'P 1'
#
loop_
_entity.id
_entity.type
_entity.pdbx_description
1 polymer ?
#
loop_
_entity_poly.entity_id
_entity_poly.type
_entity_poly.pdbx_seq_one_letter_code
_entity_poly.pdbx_strand_id
1 'polypeptide(L)'
;MANLSTEFLGIKSPNPFWLASAPPTDKEYNVVRAFEAGWGGVVWKTVGEDPHVVNVYGPRYAALLNGDRRVIGFNNIELISDRPLQTNLEEIKRVKRAWPDRAMVVSIMVPCEEDSWKRILPRVEDTGCDGIELNFGCPHGMSERGMGASVGQVPEYVEMVARWCKTYTRLPVIVKLTPNITDVRYPARAARQGGADAVSLINTINSIMGVDLGTMTMVPSVGKQGSHGGYCGTAVKPIALNMVAEIARDAQTAGLPISGIGGIATWRDAAEFIAMGCGTVQVCTAAMVYGFRIIEDLCDGLSNFMDEQGYAGVEDMVGRALPSVTGWSRLDMNHIEKAVINQDSCIQCGRCHVVCEDTSHQAITATKDGKRHFEINEKECVGCNLCVSICPVPNTITMRTLKPGEIDLRSGKPVPGEYANWSVHPNNPMSSVGVATV
;
A
#
# COMPACT_ATOMS: atom_id res chain seq x y z
N MET A 1 11.56 4.71 24.40
CA MET A 1 11.85 4.72 22.96
C MET A 1 12.05 3.29 22.54
N ALA A 2 10.98 2.76 21.95
CA ALA A 2 10.93 1.43 21.40
C ALA A 2 12.01 1.23 20.33
N ASN A 3 12.45 -0.01 20.15
CA ASN A 3 13.50 -0.31 19.19
C ASN A 3 12.91 -0.40 17.77
N LEU A 4 13.26 0.57 16.93
CA LEU A 4 12.85 0.57 15.53
C LEU A 4 13.71 -0.32 14.63
N SER A 5 14.85 -0.82 15.08
CA SER A 5 15.73 -1.63 14.23
C SER A 5 15.02 -2.87 13.69
N THR A 6 15.26 -3.20 12.44
CA THR A 6 14.65 -4.37 11.77
C THR A 6 15.70 -5.29 11.16
N GLU A 7 15.34 -6.56 11.02
CA GLU A 7 16.10 -7.57 10.27
C GLU A 7 15.17 -8.27 9.28
N PHE A 8 15.15 -7.78 8.03
CA PHE A 8 14.28 -8.31 6.99
C PHE A 8 15.10 -9.13 5.99
N LEU A 9 14.85 -10.45 5.91
CA LEU A 9 15.65 -11.38 5.10
C LEU A 9 17.14 -11.43 5.49
N GLY A 10 17.45 -11.18 6.77
CA GLY A 10 18.82 -11.01 7.25
C GLY A 10 19.43 -9.64 6.96
N ILE A 11 18.72 -8.76 6.25
CA ILE A 11 19.15 -7.38 5.98
C ILE A 11 18.81 -6.51 7.20
N LYS A 12 19.83 -5.98 7.85
CA LYS A 12 19.69 -5.11 9.02
C LYS A 12 19.53 -3.66 8.61
N SER A 13 18.60 -2.96 9.26
CA SER A 13 18.45 -1.51 9.14
C SER A 13 18.05 -0.87 10.49
N PRO A 14 18.42 0.39 10.72
CA PRO A 14 18.13 1.07 12.00
C PRO A 14 16.65 1.41 12.21
N ASN A 15 15.84 1.35 11.15
CA ASN A 15 14.38 1.54 11.20
C ASN A 15 13.72 0.81 10.00
N PRO A 16 12.40 0.55 10.01
CA PRO A 16 11.72 -0.20 8.95
C PRO A 16 11.51 0.61 7.66
N PHE A 17 11.91 1.89 7.62
CA PHE A 17 11.59 2.80 6.52
C PHE A 17 12.68 2.81 5.46
N TRP A 18 12.37 2.27 4.30
CA TRP A 18 13.25 2.26 3.15
C TRP A 18 12.73 3.24 2.09
N LEU A 19 13.61 3.94 1.36
CA LEU A 19 13.15 4.65 0.15
C LEU A 19 12.85 3.61 -0.93
N ALA A 20 11.68 3.72 -1.58
CA ALA A 20 11.35 2.84 -2.69
C ALA A 20 12.18 3.18 -3.94
N SER A 21 12.36 2.18 -4.82
CA SER A 21 13.00 2.36 -6.13
C SER A 21 12.22 3.36 -7.00
N ALA A 22 12.74 4.57 -7.11
CA ALA A 22 12.05 5.76 -7.63
C ALA A 22 13.07 6.92 -7.85
N PRO A 23 12.69 8.10 -8.39
CA PRO A 23 13.64 9.22 -8.56
C PRO A 23 14.50 9.58 -7.32
N PRO A 24 13.98 9.49 -6.08
CA PRO A 24 14.78 9.76 -4.90
C PRO A 24 15.99 8.83 -4.71
N THR A 25 16.05 7.68 -5.40
CA THR A 25 17.11 6.68 -5.24
C THR A 25 17.92 6.43 -6.52
N ASP A 26 17.89 7.36 -7.48
CA ASP A 26 18.57 7.20 -8.78
C ASP A 26 20.06 7.60 -8.78
N LYS A 27 20.53 8.30 -7.74
CA LYS A 27 21.91 8.82 -7.67
C LYS A 27 22.48 8.73 -6.26
N GLU A 28 23.80 8.51 -6.19
CA GLU A 28 24.58 8.54 -4.94
C GLU A 28 24.27 9.78 -4.11
N TYR A 29 24.24 10.96 -4.73
CA TYR A 29 23.95 12.22 -4.05
C TYR A 29 22.62 12.20 -3.27
N ASN A 30 21.56 11.64 -3.84
CA ASN A 30 20.26 11.59 -3.17
C ASN A 30 20.24 10.54 -2.06
N VAL A 31 20.82 9.37 -2.31
CA VAL A 31 20.86 8.27 -1.34
C VAL A 31 21.69 8.65 -0.11
N VAL A 32 22.84 9.29 -0.29
CA VAL A 32 23.66 9.78 0.83
C VAL A 32 22.87 10.77 1.67
N ARG A 33 22.18 11.74 1.05
CA ARG A 33 21.34 12.71 1.78
C ARG A 33 20.18 12.06 2.52
N ALA A 34 19.62 10.96 1.99
CA ALA A 34 18.60 10.19 2.68
C ALA A 34 19.19 9.47 3.92
N PHE A 35 20.35 8.83 3.78
CA PHE A 35 21.00 8.19 4.93
C PHE A 35 21.44 9.18 6.01
N GLU A 36 21.97 10.34 5.62
CA GLU A 36 22.27 11.45 6.54
C GLU A 36 21.02 11.93 7.30
N ALA A 37 19.86 11.96 6.64
CA ALA A 37 18.60 12.32 7.28
C ALA A 37 18.06 11.22 8.22
N GLY A 38 18.57 9.99 8.14
CA GLY A 38 18.20 8.90 9.05
C GLY A 38 17.41 7.75 8.43
N TRP A 39 17.24 7.69 7.10
CA TRP A 39 16.54 6.57 6.44
C TRP A 39 17.21 5.23 6.76
N GLY A 40 16.41 4.20 7.05
CA GLY A 40 16.91 2.87 7.41
C GLY A 40 17.51 2.11 6.24
N GLY A 41 17.02 2.39 5.03
CA GLY A 41 17.49 1.77 3.81
C GLY A 41 17.02 2.46 2.55
N VAL A 42 17.50 1.99 1.42
CA VAL A 42 16.97 2.33 0.10
C VAL A 42 16.86 1.09 -0.77
N VAL A 43 15.87 1.12 -1.64
CA VAL A 43 15.88 0.34 -2.87
C VAL A 43 16.38 1.25 -3.99
N TRP A 44 17.57 0.97 -4.52
CA TRP A 44 18.17 1.73 -5.61
C TRP A 44 17.26 1.74 -6.84
N LYS A 45 17.22 2.86 -7.56
CA LYS A 45 16.40 2.99 -8.79
C LYS A 45 16.70 1.84 -9.73
N THR A 46 15.66 1.29 -10.34
CA THR A 46 15.79 0.10 -11.19
C THR A 46 16.87 0.27 -12.25
N VAL A 47 17.83 -0.65 -12.27
CA VAL A 47 18.89 -0.74 -13.28
C VAL A 47 18.55 -1.79 -14.34
N GLY A 48 19.03 -1.57 -15.56
CA GLY A 48 18.90 -2.50 -16.69
C GLY A 48 20.24 -2.75 -17.38
N GLU A 49 20.22 -3.51 -18.47
CA GLU A 49 21.41 -3.69 -19.32
C GLU A 49 21.72 -2.42 -20.13
N ASP A 50 22.98 -2.26 -20.56
CA ASP A 50 23.38 -1.23 -21.52
C ASP A 50 23.14 -1.72 -22.97
N PRO A 51 22.83 -0.83 -23.93
CA PRO A 51 22.63 0.61 -23.74
C PRO A 51 21.38 0.93 -22.91
N HIS A 52 21.56 1.79 -21.91
CA HIS A 52 20.49 2.22 -21.01
C HIS A 52 19.30 2.85 -21.75
N VAL A 53 18.14 2.83 -21.10
CA VAL A 53 16.91 3.40 -21.67
C VAL A 53 17.05 4.91 -21.84
N VAL A 54 16.45 5.43 -22.90
CA VAL A 54 16.30 6.87 -23.11
C VAL A 54 14.89 7.26 -22.73
N ASN A 55 14.78 8.25 -21.85
CA ASN A 55 13.51 8.77 -21.39
C ASN A 55 13.05 9.94 -22.26
N VAL A 56 11.76 10.27 -22.22
CA VAL A 56 11.23 11.43 -22.94
C VAL A 56 11.73 12.74 -22.33
N TYR A 57 12.01 13.72 -23.19
CA TYR A 57 12.26 15.10 -22.79
C TYR A 57 10.92 15.83 -22.67
N GLY A 58 10.47 16.12 -21.45
CA GLY A 58 9.20 16.79 -21.20
C GLY A 58 8.68 16.56 -19.78
N PRO A 59 7.49 17.09 -19.45
CA PRO A 59 6.87 16.80 -18.17
C PRO A 59 6.55 15.31 -18.09
N ARG A 60 7.17 14.63 -17.12
CA ARG A 60 6.93 13.21 -16.85
C ARG A 60 5.99 12.97 -15.68
N TYR A 61 5.53 14.03 -15.04
CA TYR A 61 4.71 14.00 -13.84
C TYR A 61 3.50 14.90 -13.98
N ALA A 62 2.38 14.44 -13.43
CA ALA A 62 1.25 15.28 -13.09
C ALA A 62 0.78 14.95 -11.68
N ALA A 63 0.13 15.89 -11.02
CA ALA A 63 -0.33 15.73 -9.64
C ALA A 63 -1.84 15.76 -9.56
N LEU A 64 -2.41 14.85 -8.76
CA LEU A 64 -3.78 14.96 -8.30
C LEU A 64 -3.77 15.81 -7.03
N LEU A 65 -4.55 16.88 -7.01
CA LEU A 65 -4.60 17.84 -5.91
C LEU A 65 -5.95 17.80 -5.21
N ASN A 66 -5.97 18.07 -3.91
CA ASN A 66 -7.21 18.35 -3.19
C ASN A 66 -7.68 19.81 -3.40
N GLY A 67 -8.81 20.19 -2.81
CA GLY A 67 -9.37 21.55 -2.93
C GLY A 67 -8.42 22.67 -2.48
N ASP A 68 -7.52 22.39 -1.54
CA ASP A 68 -6.51 23.33 -1.02
C ASP A 68 -5.15 23.22 -1.75
N ARG A 69 -5.13 22.58 -2.93
CA ARG A 69 -3.93 22.31 -3.74
C ARG A 69 -2.87 21.43 -3.07
N ARG A 70 -3.19 20.69 -2.02
CA ARG A 70 -2.30 19.66 -1.45
C ARG A 70 -2.25 18.45 -2.37
N VAL A 71 -1.06 17.87 -2.49
CA VAL A 71 -0.84 16.68 -3.32
C VAL A 71 -1.51 15.47 -2.67
N ILE A 72 -2.42 14.84 -3.41
CA ILE A 72 -2.99 13.53 -3.08
C ILE A 72 -2.08 12.43 -3.65
N GLY A 73 -1.60 12.62 -4.88
CA GLY A 73 -0.74 11.67 -5.56
C GLY A 73 -0.16 12.22 -6.85
N PHE A 74 0.73 11.44 -7.46
CA PHE A 74 1.31 11.74 -8.76
C PHE A 74 0.96 10.63 -9.75
N ASN A 75 0.78 11.00 -11.01
CA ASN A 75 0.94 10.08 -12.13
C ASN A 75 2.30 10.36 -12.77
N ASN A 76 3.01 9.32 -13.19
CA ASN A 76 4.28 9.46 -13.87
C ASN A 76 4.41 8.54 -15.09
N ILE A 77 5.18 9.00 -16.07
CA ILE A 77 5.58 8.23 -17.26
C ILE A 77 7.10 8.01 -17.28
N GLU A 78 7.72 7.93 -16.10
CA GLU A 78 9.18 7.77 -15.97
C GLU A 78 9.62 6.30 -16.11
N LEU A 79 10.69 6.03 -16.84
CA LEU A 79 11.22 4.68 -17.01
C LEU A 79 12.14 4.25 -15.85
N ILE A 80 12.88 3.15 -16.05
CA ILE A 80 14.02 2.76 -15.21
C ILE A 80 15.16 3.79 -15.33
N SER A 81 16.27 3.59 -14.60
CA SER A 81 17.41 4.52 -14.66
C SER A 81 17.85 4.71 -16.12
N ASP A 82 17.91 5.98 -16.55
CA ASP A 82 18.41 6.41 -17.86
C ASP A 82 19.92 6.70 -17.82
N ARG A 83 20.62 6.06 -16.88
CA ARG A 83 22.04 6.21 -16.64
C ARG A 83 22.77 4.89 -16.98
N PRO A 84 24.03 4.95 -17.42
CA PRO A 84 24.80 3.74 -17.70
C PRO A 84 24.83 2.79 -16.49
N LEU A 85 24.75 1.48 -16.75
CA LEU A 85 24.74 0.47 -15.68
C LEU A 85 26.00 0.59 -14.82
N GLN A 86 27.16 0.78 -15.45
CA GLN A 86 28.43 0.87 -14.75
C GLN A 86 28.48 2.04 -13.75
N THR A 87 27.92 3.20 -14.10
CA THR A 87 27.85 4.34 -13.18
C THR A 87 27.02 4.01 -11.94
N ASN A 88 25.87 3.36 -12.12
CA ASN A 88 25.03 2.93 -10.99
C ASN A 88 25.77 1.94 -10.08
N LEU A 89 26.42 0.91 -10.65
CA LEU A 89 27.14 -0.10 -9.87
C LEU A 89 28.27 0.50 -9.02
N GLU A 90 29.03 1.43 -9.60
CA GLU A 90 30.12 2.12 -8.88
C GLU A 90 29.60 3.00 -7.74
N GLU A 91 28.49 3.71 -7.97
CA GLU A 91 27.82 4.51 -6.95
C GLU A 91 27.27 3.64 -5.81
N ILE A 92 26.56 2.55 -6.12
CA ILE A 92 26.03 1.61 -5.11
C ILE A 92 27.18 1.08 -4.25
N LYS A 93 28.30 0.67 -4.88
CA LYS A 93 29.47 0.14 -4.17
C LYS A 93 30.11 1.16 -3.22
N ARG A 94 30.25 2.42 -3.65
CA ARG A 94 30.76 3.50 -2.79
C ARG A 94 29.82 3.79 -1.62
N VAL A 95 28.53 3.90 -1.90
CA VAL A 95 27.51 4.20 -0.88
C VAL A 95 27.43 3.09 0.15
N LYS A 96 27.32 1.82 -0.28
CA LYS A 96 27.22 0.70 0.65
C LYS A 96 28.47 0.54 1.52
N ARG A 97 29.66 0.81 0.97
CA ARG A 97 30.91 0.82 1.75
C ARG A 97 30.93 1.94 2.79
N ALA A 98 30.39 3.12 2.47
CA ALA A 98 30.33 4.26 3.39
C ALA A 98 29.24 4.10 4.47
N TRP A 99 28.17 3.35 4.17
CA TRP A 99 27.00 3.17 5.02
C TRP A 99 26.67 1.67 5.23
N PRO A 100 27.56 0.90 5.89
CA PRO A 100 27.39 -0.55 6.02
C PRO A 100 26.18 -0.95 6.89
N ASP A 101 25.73 -0.05 7.77
CA ASP A 101 24.59 -0.21 8.68
C ASP A 101 23.23 0.08 8.03
N ARG A 102 23.21 0.53 6.76
CA ARG A 102 21.99 0.84 6.01
C ARG A 102 21.68 -0.24 5.01
N ALA A 103 20.39 -0.58 4.88
CA ALA A 103 19.95 -1.52 3.86
C ALA A 103 20.11 -0.92 2.46
N MET A 104 20.74 -1.66 1.56
CA MET A 104 20.91 -1.33 0.15
C MET A 104 20.38 -2.49 -0.69
N VAL A 105 19.16 -2.36 -1.21
CA VAL A 105 18.58 -3.31 -2.14
C VAL A 105 18.68 -2.74 -3.55
N VAL A 106 19.13 -3.51 -4.53
CA VAL A 106 19.24 -3.04 -5.93
C VAL A 106 18.04 -3.52 -6.72
N SER A 107 17.24 -2.59 -7.23
CA SER A 107 16.14 -2.95 -8.12
C SER A 107 16.67 -3.27 -9.53
N ILE A 108 16.23 -4.37 -10.13
CA ILE A 108 16.71 -4.85 -11.44
C ILE A 108 15.52 -5.08 -12.37
N MET A 109 15.69 -4.71 -13.64
CA MET A 109 14.80 -5.11 -14.72
C MET A 109 15.56 -5.24 -16.03
N VAL A 110 15.60 -6.47 -16.55
CA VAL A 110 16.22 -6.85 -17.83
C VAL A 110 15.24 -7.72 -18.62
N PRO A 111 15.48 -7.99 -19.92
CA PRO A 111 14.63 -8.87 -20.71
C PRO A 111 14.36 -10.22 -20.02
N CYS A 112 13.23 -10.85 -20.33
CA CYS A 112 12.86 -12.17 -19.79
C CYS A 112 13.65 -13.28 -20.50
N GLU A 113 14.97 -13.16 -20.49
CA GLU A 113 15.95 -14.06 -21.10
C GLU A 113 16.98 -14.44 -20.05
N GLU A 114 17.21 -15.74 -19.86
CA GLU A 114 18.07 -16.25 -18.79
C GLU A 114 19.49 -15.66 -18.84
N ASP A 115 20.04 -15.50 -20.05
CA ASP A 115 21.37 -14.93 -20.24
C ASP A 115 21.49 -13.48 -19.76
N SER A 116 20.44 -12.66 -19.89
CA SER A 116 20.44 -11.29 -19.36
C SER A 116 20.54 -11.28 -17.84
N TRP A 117 19.78 -12.15 -17.16
CA TRP A 117 19.84 -12.30 -15.70
C TRP A 117 21.20 -12.84 -15.25
N LYS A 118 21.69 -13.89 -15.90
CA LYS A 118 23.00 -14.50 -15.63
C LYS A 118 24.15 -13.50 -15.75
N ARG A 119 24.07 -12.54 -16.69
CA ARG A 119 25.10 -11.50 -16.87
C ARG A 119 25.04 -10.39 -15.82
N ILE A 120 23.85 -9.92 -15.45
CA ILE A 120 23.71 -8.74 -14.58
C ILE A 120 23.86 -9.07 -13.10
N LEU A 121 23.38 -10.24 -12.65
CA LEU A 121 23.32 -10.60 -11.23
C LEU A 121 24.70 -10.58 -10.53
N PRO A 122 25.77 -11.19 -11.10
CA PRO A 122 27.09 -11.15 -10.46
C PRO A 122 27.67 -9.74 -10.35
N ARG A 123 27.34 -8.86 -11.31
CA ARG A 123 27.80 -7.46 -11.30
C ARG A 123 27.12 -6.65 -10.21
N VAL A 124 25.84 -6.90 -9.97
CA VAL A 124 25.09 -6.30 -8.87
C VAL A 124 25.59 -6.84 -7.53
N GLU A 125 25.87 -8.14 -7.44
CA GLU A 125 26.44 -8.76 -6.22
C GLU A 125 27.82 -8.18 -5.87
N ASP A 126 28.69 -7.90 -6.85
CA ASP A 126 30.00 -7.26 -6.62
C ASP A 126 29.93 -5.83 -6.04
N THR A 127 28.75 -5.19 -6.06
CA THR A 127 28.55 -3.90 -5.38
C THR A 127 28.55 -4.04 -3.85
N GLY A 128 28.32 -5.25 -3.34
CA GLY A 128 28.15 -5.50 -1.91
C GLY A 128 26.76 -5.13 -1.37
N CYS A 129 25.78 -4.88 -2.26
CA CYS A 129 24.39 -4.66 -1.86
C CYS A 129 23.83 -5.85 -1.05
N ASP A 130 22.82 -5.59 -0.22
CA ASP A 130 22.30 -6.57 0.73
C ASP A 130 21.20 -7.47 0.13
N GLY A 131 20.68 -7.12 -1.04
CA GLY A 131 19.62 -7.85 -1.71
C GLY A 131 19.27 -7.27 -3.07
N ILE A 132 18.41 -7.97 -3.82
CA ILE A 132 17.87 -7.51 -5.10
C ILE A 132 16.34 -7.42 -5.08
N GLU A 133 15.78 -6.45 -5.80
CA GLU A 133 14.35 -6.30 -6.02
C GLU A 133 14.01 -6.43 -7.51
N LEU A 134 13.27 -7.47 -7.89
CA LEU A 134 12.86 -7.71 -9.27
C LEU A 134 11.67 -6.80 -9.60
N ASN A 135 11.88 -5.79 -10.45
CA ASN A 135 10.82 -4.84 -10.79
C ASN A 135 9.90 -5.41 -11.88
N PHE A 136 8.88 -6.15 -11.47
CA PHE A 136 7.81 -6.63 -12.36
C PHE A 136 6.54 -5.78 -12.26
N GLY A 137 6.69 -4.54 -11.80
CA GLY A 137 5.57 -3.68 -11.47
C GLY A 137 5.36 -2.47 -12.38
N CYS A 138 6.38 -2.04 -13.13
CA CYS A 138 6.33 -0.83 -13.95
C CYS A 138 5.23 -0.93 -15.02
N PRO A 139 4.18 -0.10 -14.99
CA PRO A 139 3.04 -0.25 -15.90
C PRO A 139 3.22 0.42 -17.26
N HIS A 140 4.23 1.28 -17.43
CA HIS A 140 4.39 2.14 -18.61
C HIS A 140 5.82 2.13 -19.17
N GLY A 141 5.94 2.35 -20.48
CA GLY A 141 7.16 2.41 -21.29
C GLY A 141 7.95 1.10 -21.41
N MET A 142 7.96 0.26 -20.38
CA MET A 142 8.68 -1.01 -20.31
C MET A 142 7.75 -2.21 -20.56
N SER A 143 6.47 -2.09 -20.20
CA SER A 143 5.42 -3.07 -20.53
C SER A 143 5.28 -3.27 -22.04
N GLU A 144 5.36 -2.18 -22.80
CA GLU A 144 5.31 -2.17 -24.26
C GLU A 144 6.52 -2.86 -24.89
N ARG A 145 7.56 -3.13 -24.10
CA ARG A 145 8.76 -3.90 -24.48
C ARG A 145 8.77 -5.31 -23.90
N GLY A 146 7.65 -5.77 -23.34
CA GLY A 146 7.52 -7.11 -22.74
C GLY A 146 8.17 -7.25 -21.35
N MET A 147 8.46 -6.15 -20.66
CA MET A 147 9.07 -6.12 -19.31
C MET A 147 8.16 -5.42 -18.29
N GLY A 148 8.53 -5.41 -17.00
CA GLY A 148 7.74 -4.70 -15.98
C GLY A 148 6.39 -5.39 -15.71
N ALA A 149 5.29 -4.64 -15.72
CA ALA A 149 3.96 -5.16 -15.38
C ALA A 149 3.49 -6.28 -16.32
N SER A 150 3.92 -6.29 -17.59
CA SER A 150 3.58 -7.39 -18.51
C SER A 150 4.19 -8.72 -18.07
N VAL A 151 5.32 -8.70 -17.35
CA VAL A 151 5.92 -9.88 -16.71
C VAL A 151 5.19 -10.18 -15.41
N GLY A 152 4.94 -9.16 -14.57
CA GLY A 152 4.30 -9.33 -13.27
C GLY A 152 2.84 -9.82 -13.31
N GLN A 153 2.18 -9.68 -14.45
CA GLN A 153 0.83 -10.19 -14.70
C GLN A 153 0.80 -11.67 -15.10
N VAL A 154 1.95 -12.27 -15.40
CA VAL A 154 2.08 -13.65 -15.88
C VAL A 154 2.83 -14.48 -14.82
N PRO A 155 2.13 -15.22 -13.95
CA PRO A 155 2.74 -15.97 -12.85
C PRO A 155 3.90 -16.87 -13.30
N GLU A 156 3.80 -17.51 -14.47
CA GLU A 156 4.82 -18.37 -15.03
C GLU A 156 6.15 -17.63 -15.26
N TYR A 157 6.10 -16.38 -15.71
CA TYR A 157 7.30 -15.57 -15.88
C TYR A 157 7.87 -15.11 -14.55
N VAL A 158 7.02 -14.79 -13.57
CA VAL A 158 7.45 -14.44 -12.22
C VAL A 158 8.23 -15.60 -11.58
N GLU A 159 7.68 -16.81 -11.65
CA GLU A 159 8.31 -18.03 -11.12
C GLU A 159 9.64 -18.31 -11.83
N MET A 160 9.64 -18.25 -13.16
CA MET A 160 10.82 -18.52 -13.99
C MET A 160 11.98 -17.58 -13.68
N VAL A 161 11.73 -16.27 -13.62
CA VAL A 161 12.80 -15.29 -13.38
C VAL A 161 13.28 -15.35 -11.93
N ALA A 162 12.39 -15.56 -10.95
CA ALA A 162 12.79 -15.79 -9.57
C ALA A 162 13.73 -17.01 -9.47
N ARG A 163 13.43 -18.10 -10.17
CA ARG A 163 14.29 -19.29 -10.22
C ARG A 163 15.66 -19.01 -10.82
N TRP A 164 15.73 -18.24 -11.91
CA TRP A 164 17.01 -17.81 -12.48
C TRP A 164 17.82 -16.99 -11.49
N CYS A 165 17.19 -16.05 -10.78
CA CYS A 165 17.87 -15.25 -9.76
C CYS A 165 18.45 -16.14 -8.66
N LYS A 166 17.67 -17.09 -8.12
CA LYS A 166 18.15 -18.04 -7.11
C LYS A 166 19.22 -19.01 -7.62
N THR A 167 19.31 -19.20 -8.93
CA THR A 167 20.37 -20.01 -9.56
C THR A 167 21.69 -19.25 -9.66
N TYR A 168 21.63 -17.96 -9.99
CA TYR A 168 22.81 -17.16 -10.36
C TYR A 168 23.31 -16.19 -9.29
N THR A 169 22.59 -16.00 -8.18
CA THR A 169 23.06 -15.21 -7.03
C THR A 169 22.63 -15.82 -5.70
N ARG A 170 23.36 -15.48 -4.64
CA ARG A 170 23.02 -15.83 -3.24
C ARG A 170 22.32 -14.70 -2.49
N LEU A 171 22.20 -13.52 -3.10
CA LEU A 171 21.50 -12.40 -2.50
C LEU A 171 20.02 -12.74 -2.23
N PRO A 172 19.43 -12.19 -1.15
CA PRO A 172 17.98 -12.19 -0.97
C PRO A 172 17.28 -11.60 -2.20
N VAL A 173 16.25 -12.29 -2.68
CA VAL A 173 15.46 -11.92 -3.86
C VAL A 173 14.06 -11.50 -3.43
N ILE A 174 13.74 -10.23 -3.68
CA ILE A 174 12.43 -9.64 -3.44
C ILE A 174 11.72 -9.44 -4.78
N VAL A 175 10.49 -9.94 -4.94
CA VAL A 175 9.72 -9.70 -6.17
C VAL A 175 8.74 -8.54 -5.96
N LYS A 176 8.89 -7.46 -6.75
CA LYS A 176 7.99 -6.31 -6.67
C LYS A 176 6.76 -6.47 -7.54
N LEU A 177 5.61 -6.65 -6.91
CA LEU A 177 4.35 -7.00 -7.57
C LEU A 177 3.63 -5.77 -8.13
N THR A 178 3.02 -5.96 -9.31
CA THR A 178 2.12 -4.97 -9.93
C THR A 178 0.73 -5.03 -9.29
N PRO A 179 0.06 -3.89 -9.05
CA PRO A 179 -1.36 -3.88 -8.68
C PRO A 179 -2.29 -4.03 -9.88
N ASN A 180 -1.77 -4.02 -11.10
CA ASN A 180 -2.55 -4.03 -12.34
C ASN A 180 -2.94 -5.46 -12.72
N ILE A 181 -3.56 -6.19 -11.81
CA ILE A 181 -3.87 -7.62 -11.94
C ILE A 181 -5.22 -7.92 -11.28
N THR A 182 -5.90 -8.97 -11.75
CA THR A 182 -7.18 -9.40 -11.17
C THR A 182 -7.01 -9.95 -9.76
N ASP A 183 -5.97 -10.75 -9.52
CA ASP A 183 -5.68 -11.37 -8.23
C ASP A 183 -4.17 -11.39 -7.98
N VAL A 184 -3.74 -10.62 -6.99
CA VAL A 184 -2.33 -10.46 -6.63
C VAL A 184 -1.72 -11.73 -6.02
N ARG A 185 -2.55 -12.66 -5.55
CA ARG A 185 -2.08 -13.91 -4.93
C ARG A 185 -1.39 -14.81 -5.96
N TYR A 186 -1.84 -14.83 -7.21
CA TYR A 186 -1.22 -15.67 -8.25
C TYR A 186 0.27 -15.35 -8.48
N PRO A 187 0.67 -14.10 -8.80
CA PRO A 187 2.09 -13.79 -8.94
C PRO A 187 2.86 -13.90 -7.62
N ALA A 188 2.23 -13.68 -6.46
CA ALA A 188 2.89 -13.90 -5.16
C ALA A 188 3.22 -15.38 -4.89
N ARG A 189 2.29 -16.28 -5.19
CA ARG A 189 2.50 -17.74 -5.12
C ARG A 189 3.60 -18.18 -6.07
N ALA A 190 3.59 -17.67 -7.30
CA ALA A 190 4.61 -17.94 -8.30
C ALA A 190 6.00 -17.43 -7.86
N ALA A 191 6.09 -16.23 -7.28
CA ALA A 191 7.34 -15.71 -6.72
C ALA A 191 7.91 -16.69 -5.67
N ARG A 192 7.06 -17.16 -4.75
CA ARG A 192 7.46 -18.17 -3.74
C ARG A 192 7.89 -19.50 -4.38
N GLN A 193 7.15 -20.00 -5.38
CA GLN A 193 7.47 -21.24 -6.09
C GLN A 193 8.80 -21.15 -6.86
N GLY A 194 9.13 -19.96 -7.37
CA GLY A 194 10.42 -19.66 -7.99
C GLY A 194 11.56 -19.52 -6.98
N GLY A 195 11.26 -19.53 -5.68
CA GLY A 195 12.24 -19.44 -4.60
C GLY A 195 12.57 -18.01 -4.16
N ALA A 196 11.76 -17.02 -4.54
CA ALA A 196 11.92 -15.66 -4.00
C ALA A 196 11.78 -15.66 -2.47
N ASP A 197 12.60 -14.85 -1.81
CA ASP A 197 12.67 -14.78 -0.35
C ASP A 197 11.60 -13.84 0.24
N ALA A 198 11.09 -12.90 -0.57
CA ALA A 198 9.98 -12.01 -0.21
C ALA A 198 9.25 -11.47 -1.43
N VAL A 199 8.14 -10.78 -1.16
CA VAL A 199 7.50 -9.87 -2.11
C VAL A 199 7.52 -8.45 -1.58
N SER A 200 7.56 -7.47 -2.49
CA SER A 200 7.26 -6.08 -2.16
C SER A 200 6.07 -5.60 -2.97
N LEU A 201 5.18 -4.84 -2.36
CA LEU A 201 3.97 -4.39 -3.06
C LEU A 201 3.32 -3.17 -2.42
N ILE A 202 2.72 -2.28 -3.21
CA ILE A 202 2.50 -2.38 -4.65
C ILE A 202 3.39 -1.42 -5.45
N ASN A 203 3.62 -1.76 -6.72
CA ASN A 203 4.05 -0.77 -7.71
C ASN A 203 2.89 0.20 -8.05
N THR A 204 3.07 1.10 -9.00
CA THR A 204 2.08 2.12 -9.34
C THR A 204 0.86 1.57 -10.10
N ILE A 205 -0.30 2.21 -9.93
CA ILE A 205 -1.56 1.84 -10.59
C ILE A 205 -1.65 2.52 -11.96
N ASN A 206 -1.95 1.77 -13.02
CA ASN A 206 -2.09 2.32 -14.36
C ASN A 206 -3.28 3.29 -14.43
N SER A 207 -3.07 4.49 -14.96
CA SER A 207 -4.06 5.56 -14.92
C SER A 207 -3.76 6.71 -15.91
N ILE A 208 -4.76 7.57 -16.08
CA ILE A 208 -4.66 8.86 -16.75
C ILE A 208 -4.98 9.94 -15.71
N MET A 209 -4.14 10.97 -15.57
CA MET A 209 -4.35 12.02 -14.56
C MET A 209 -5.50 12.96 -14.94
N GLY A 210 -5.63 13.26 -16.23
CA GLY A 210 -6.67 14.16 -16.72
C GLY A 210 -6.45 14.56 -18.17
N VAL A 211 -7.32 15.44 -18.63
CA VAL A 211 -7.29 16.04 -19.97
C VAL A 211 -7.29 17.55 -19.81
N ASP A 212 -6.34 18.22 -20.45
CA ASP A 212 -6.40 19.66 -20.65
C ASP A 212 -7.52 19.96 -21.65
N LEU A 213 -8.60 20.59 -21.18
CA LEU A 213 -9.80 20.84 -22.00
C LEU A 213 -9.60 21.94 -23.06
N GLY A 214 -8.55 22.75 -22.96
CA GLY A 214 -8.23 23.77 -23.96
C GLY A 214 -7.51 23.17 -25.17
N THR A 215 -6.62 22.19 -24.93
CA THR A 215 -5.85 21.50 -25.96
C THR A 215 -6.41 20.14 -26.35
N MET A 216 -7.34 19.60 -25.55
CA MET A 216 -7.84 18.23 -25.62
C MET A 216 -6.74 17.17 -25.58
N THR A 217 -5.67 17.43 -24.83
CA THR A 217 -4.54 16.49 -24.64
C THR A 217 -4.50 15.97 -23.21
N MET A 218 -3.97 14.75 -23.02
CA MET A 218 -3.77 14.18 -21.69
C MET A 218 -2.75 14.98 -20.88
N VAL A 219 -2.84 14.89 -19.55
CA VAL A 219 -1.89 15.50 -18.61
C VAL A 219 -1.14 14.38 -17.87
N PRO A 220 0.21 14.38 -17.82
CA PRO A 220 1.08 15.23 -18.60
C PRO A 220 1.09 14.83 -20.09
N SER A 221 1.48 15.75 -20.97
CA SER A 221 1.69 15.49 -22.40
C SER A 221 3.11 15.87 -22.83
N VAL A 222 3.61 15.17 -23.84
CA VAL A 222 4.86 15.47 -24.55
C VAL A 222 4.49 15.83 -25.99
N GLY A 223 4.72 17.09 -26.37
CA GLY A 223 4.25 17.61 -27.66
C GLY A 223 2.73 17.63 -27.74
N LYS A 224 2.15 16.83 -28.64
CA LYS A 224 0.68 16.74 -28.86
C LYS A 224 0.07 15.44 -28.34
N GLN A 225 0.83 14.62 -27.63
CA GLN A 225 0.41 13.29 -27.17
C GLN A 225 0.66 13.15 -25.68
N GLY A 226 -0.18 12.39 -25.00
CA GLY A 226 0.15 11.85 -23.67
C GLY A 226 0.10 10.33 -23.70
N SER A 227 0.40 9.72 -22.57
CA SER A 227 0.24 8.28 -22.37
C SER A 227 -0.40 8.02 -21.01
N HIS A 228 -0.90 6.80 -20.82
CA HIS A 228 -1.17 6.32 -19.49
C HIS A 228 0.15 6.24 -18.69
N GLY A 229 0.05 6.31 -17.37
CA GLY A 229 1.20 6.30 -16.48
C GLY A 229 0.88 5.64 -15.15
N GLY A 230 1.89 5.55 -14.30
CA GLY A 230 1.78 4.99 -12.96
C GLY A 230 1.32 6.03 -11.93
N TYR A 231 0.16 5.80 -11.32
CA TYR A 231 -0.35 6.56 -10.18
C TYR A 231 0.20 6.03 -8.85
N CYS A 232 0.66 6.97 -8.03
CA CYS A 232 1.17 6.76 -6.68
C CYS A 232 0.66 7.87 -5.74
N GLY A 233 0.73 7.66 -4.43
CA GLY A 233 0.28 8.62 -3.42
C GLY A 233 -0.71 8.03 -2.44
N THR A 234 -1.24 8.86 -1.54
CA THR A 234 -2.04 8.41 -0.38
C THR A 234 -3.33 7.70 -0.79
N ALA A 235 -3.91 8.08 -1.93
CA ALA A 235 -5.10 7.41 -2.48
C ALA A 235 -4.86 5.93 -2.87
N VAL A 236 -3.61 5.50 -3.01
CA VAL A 236 -3.24 4.11 -3.32
C VAL A 236 -3.24 3.22 -2.08
N LYS A 237 -3.09 3.80 -0.88
CA LYS A 237 -2.95 3.06 0.39
C LYS A 237 -4.04 1.99 0.62
N PRO A 238 -5.35 2.26 0.46
CA PRO A 238 -6.38 1.24 0.71
C PRO A 238 -6.26 0.04 -0.24
N ILE A 239 -5.83 0.27 -1.48
CA ILE A 239 -5.63 -0.80 -2.47
C ILE A 239 -4.42 -1.64 -2.09
N ALA A 240 -3.32 -0.98 -1.69
CA ALA A 240 -2.11 -1.65 -1.24
C ALA A 240 -2.35 -2.51 0.02
N LEU A 241 -3.04 -1.97 1.03
CA LEU A 241 -3.39 -2.70 2.26
C LEU A 241 -4.25 -3.94 1.96
N ASN A 242 -5.23 -3.82 1.06
CA ASN A 242 -6.02 -4.97 0.63
C ASN A 242 -5.15 -6.07 -0.01
N MET A 243 -4.25 -5.70 -0.91
CA MET A 243 -3.36 -6.66 -1.57
C MET A 243 -2.37 -7.31 -0.60
N VAL A 244 -1.82 -6.55 0.35
CA VAL A 244 -1.02 -7.09 1.46
C VAL A 244 -1.83 -8.11 2.26
N ALA A 245 -3.07 -7.78 2.62
CA ALA A 245 -3.96 -8.66 3.38
C ALA A 245 -4.29 -9.97 2.65
N GLU A 246 -4.50 -9.91 1.34
CA GLU A 246 -4.79 -11.08 0.51
C GLU A 246 -3.59 -12.03 0.42
N ILE A 247 -2.37 -11.50 0.27
CA ILE A 247 -1.15 -12.34 0.26
C ILE A 247 -0.87 -12.90 1.65
N ALA A 248 -0.94 -12.07 2.69
CA ALA A 248 -0.58 -12.48 4.04
C ALA A 248 -1.52 -13.55 4.61
N ARG A 249 -2.79 -13.58 4.20
CA ARG A 249 -3.77 -14.60 4.60
C ARG A 249 -3.84 -15.80 3.67
N ASP A 250 -3.26 -15.71 2.48
CA ASP A 250 -3.30 -16.82 1.54
C ASP A 250 -2.44 -17.99 2.03
N ALA A 251 -3.02 -19.19 2.09
CA ALA A 251 -2.37 -20.37 2.63
C ALA A 251 -1.09 -20.75 1.87
N GLN A 252 -1.04 -20.49 0.55
CA GLN A 252 0.11 -20.82 -0.28
C GLN A 252 1.26 -19.82 -0.11
N THR A 253 0.99 -18.60 0.35
CA THR A 253 1.98 -17.58 0.70
C THR A 253 2.14 -17.38 2.20
N ALA A 254 1.57 -18.25 3.03
CA ALA A 254 1.71 -18.20 4.48
C ALA A 254 3.18 -18.15 4.91
N GLY A 255 3.53 -17.11 5.69
CA GLY A 255 4.90 -16.86 6.16
C GLY A 255 5.85 -16.26 5.12
N LEU A 256 5.38 -15.91 3.91
CA LEU A 256 6.17 -15.17 2.93
C LEU A 256 6.39 -13.73 3.44
N PRO A 257 7.63 -13.28 3.66
CA PRO A 257 7.91 -11.91 4.10
C PRO A 257 7.44 -10.87 3.09
N ILE A 258 6.93 -9.75 3.59
CA ILE A 258 6.38 -8.65 2.79
C ILE A 258 7.08 -7.33 3.12
N SER A 259 7.52 -6.61 2.09
CA SER A 259 7.91 -5.19 2.18
C SER A 259 6.78 -4.31 1.62
N GLY A 260 6.09 -3.56 2.48
CA GLY A 260 4.89 -2.80 2.13
C GLY A 260 5.18 -1.48 1.42
N ILE A 261 4.45 -1.16 0.36
CA ILE A 261 4.64 0.04 -0.47
C ILE A 261 3.27 0.56 -0.93
N GLY A 262 3.10 1.88 -0.94
CA GLY A 262 1.95 2.53 -1.58
C GLY A 262 1.18 3.45 -0.65
N GLY A 263 1.36 4.76 -0.83
CA GLY A 263 0.58 5.77 -0.12
C GLY A 263 0.95 6.00 1.35
N ILE A 264 2.07 5.45 1.81
CA ILE A 264 2.63 5.72 3.15
C ILE A 264 3.14 7.16 3.18
N ALA A 265 2.51 8.00 4.01
CA ALA A 265 2.88 9.41 4.19
C ALA A 265 3.07 9.81 5.65
N THR A 266 2.61 8.99 6.59
CA THR A 266 2.70 9.21 8.03
C THR A 266 3.14 7.93 8.75
N TRP A 267 3.57 8.06 10.01
CA TRP A 267 3.88 6.90 10.86
C TRP A 267 2.66 5.98 11.06
N ARG A 268 1.43 6.53 11.07
CA ARG A 268 0.19 5.74 11.19
C ARG A 268 0.00 4.84 9.98
N ASP A 269 0.25 5.37 8.79
CA ASP A 269 0.19 4.57 7.56
C ASP A 269 1.19 3.41 7.64
N ALA A 270 2.43 3.67 8.06
CA ALA A 270 3.44 2.62 8.21
C ALA A 270 3.05 1.57 9.26
N ALA A 271 2.55 2.01 10.42
CA ALA A 271 2.04 1.12 11.47
C ALA A 271 0.91 0.21 10.96
N GLU A 272 0.01 0.71 10.11
CA GLU A 272 -1.03 -0.10 9.48
C GLU A 272 -0.44 -1.17 8.54
N PHE A 273 0.54 -0.83 7.70
CA PHE A 273 1.19 -1.84 6.84
C PHE A 273 1.92 -2.91 7.67
N ILE A 274 2.61 -2.52 8.73
CA ILE A 274 3.30 -3.44 9.65
C ILE A 274 2.28 -4.34 10.35
N ALA A 275 1.21 -3.76 10.90
CA ALA A 275 0.12 -4.50 11.54
C ALA A 275 -0.57 -5.48 10.58
N MET A 276 -0.53 -5.21 9.27
CA MET A 276 -1.04 -6.08 8.21
C MET A 276 -0.02 -7.10 7.70
N GLY A 277 1.16 -7.21 8.31
CA GLY A 277 2.13 -8.28 8.05
C GLY A 277 3.40 -7.86 7.31
N CYS A 278 3.63 -6.56 7.08
CA CYS A 278 4.87 -6.10 6.47
C CYS A 278 6.01 -6.02 7.48
N GLY A 279 7.18 -6.60 7.16
CA GLY A 279 8.38 -6.49 8.00
C GLY A 279 9.16 -5.17 7.78
N THR A 280 9.03 -4.59 6.59
CA THR A 280 9.56 -3.25 6.26
C THR A 280 8.54 -2.50 5.42
N VAL A 281 8.74 -1.18 5.30
CA VAL A 281 7.92 -0.31 4.46
C VAL A 281 8.78 0.54 3.54
N GLN A 282 8.38 0.66 2.27
CA GLN A 282 9.02 1.54 1.30
C GLN A 282 8.19 2.80 1.05
N VAL A 283 8.87 3.95 1.04
CA VAL A 283 8.26 5.27 0.90
C VAL A 283 8.83 5.98 -0.33
N CYS A 284 7.97 6.62 -1.12
CA CYS A 284 8.36 7.37 -2.32
C CYS A 284 7.70 8.74 -2.37
N THR A 285 6.39 8.78 -2.62
CA THR A 285 5.64 10.04 -2.83
C THR A 285 5.81 11.02 -1.68
N ALA A 286 5.78 10.54 -0.43
CA ALA A 286 5.95 11.41 0.73
C ALA A 286 7.36 12.04 0.80
N ALA A 287 8.41 11.27 0.49
CA ALA A 287 9.77 11.82 0.39
C ALA A 287 9.92 12.84 -0.76
N MET A 288 9.18 12.64 -1.86
CA MET A 288 9.15 13.61 -2.98
C MET A 288 8.42 14.90 -2.61
N VAL A 289 7.34 14.82 -1.82
CA VAL A 289 6.52 15.99 -1.45
C VAL A 289 7.15 16.77 -0.28
N TYR A 290 7.69 16.08 0.72
CA TYR A 290 8.12 16.68 1.99
C TYR A 290 9.64 16.67 2.20
N GLY A 291 10.40 16.05 1.29
CA GLY A 291 11.85 15.89 1.39
C GLY A 291 12.26 14.77 2.35
N PHE A 292 13.57 14.50 2.43
CA PHE A 292 14.09 13.35 3.19
C PHE A 292 13.90 13.45 4.70
N ARG A 293 13.76 14.66 5.26
CA ARG A 293 13.58 14.88 6.71
C ARG A 293 12.24 14.36 7.25
N ILE A 294 11.27 14.03 6.39
CA ILE A 294 10.03 13.38 6.83
C ILE A 294 10.29 12.09 7.64
N ILE A 295 11.45 11.45 7.45
CA ILE A 295 11.85 10.28 8.21
C ILE A 295 11.89 10.53 9.73
N GLU A 296 12.20 11.76 10.17
CA GLU A 296 12.17 12.17 11.58
C GLU A 296 10.76 11.96 12.15
N ASP A 297 9.74 12.56 11.52
CA ASP A 297 8.33 12.40 11.92
C ASP A 297 7.83 10.95 11.82
N LEU A 298 8.32 10.18 10.84
CA LEU A 298 7.97 8.78 10.67
C LEU A 298 8.52 7.92 11.82
N CYS A 299 9.78 8.13 12.21
CA CYS A 299 10.43 7.39 13.29
C CYS A 299 9.87 7.80 14.65
N ASP A 300 9.78 9.09 14.93
CA ASP A 300 9.30 9.60 16.23
C ASP A 300 7.86 9.16 16.48
N GLY A 301 7.00 9.32 15.48
CA GLY A 301 5.60 8.92 15.59
C GLY A 301 5.41 7.41 15.78
N LEU A 302 6.18 6.58 15.07
CA LEU A 302 6.11 5.14 15.22
C LEU A 302 6.66 4.69 16.59
N SER A 303 7.81 5.22 17.02
CA SER A 303 8.40 4.91 18.33
C SER A 303 7.46 5.29 19.47
N ASN A 304 6.85 6.48 19.42
CA ASN A 304 5.92 6.95 20.46
C ASN A 304 4.68 6.05 20.53
N PHE A 305 4.10 5.69 19.38
CA PHE A 305 2.98 4.76 19.33
C PHE A 305 3.36 3.39 19.90
N MET A 306 4.55 2.88 19.58
CA MET A 306 5.03 1.61 20.11
C MET A 306 5.19 1.65 21.64
N ASP A 307 5.79 2.72 22.17
CA ASP A 307 5.92 2.94 23.62
C ASP A 307 4.53 3.01 24.29
N GLU A 308 3.57 3.72 23.70
CA GLU A 308 2.18 3.84 24.20
C GLU A 308 1.44 2.49 24.23
N GLN A 309 1.68 1.63 23.24
CA GLN A 309 1.05 0.31 23.13
C GLN A 309 1.83 -0.80 23.87
N GLY A 310 3.03 -0.51 24.37
CA GLY A 310 3.89 -1.47 25.04
C GLY A 310 4.59 -2.46 24.10
N TYR A 311 4.83 -2.08 22.84
CA TYR A 311 5.63 -2.87 21.90
C TYR A 311 7.13 -2.60 22.10
N ALA A 312 7.94 -3.65 22.25
CA ALA A 312 9.38 -3.51 22.47
C ALA A 312 10.15 -3.31 21.14
N GLY A 313 9.67 -3.95 20.06
CA GLY A 313 10.24 -3.83 18.73
C GLY A 313 9.21 -3.94 17.61
N VAL A 314 9.61 -3.58 16.39
CA VAL A 314 8.71 -3.58 15.21
C VAL A 314 8.09 -4.96 14.97
N GLU A 315 8.85 -6.02 15.22
CA GLU A 315 8.40 -7.42 15.08
C GLU A 315 7.15 -7.73 15.92
N ASP A 316 6.98 -7.08 17.08
CA ASP A 316 5.82 -7.30 17.96
C ASP A 316 4.50 -6.83 17.32
N MET A 317 4.59 -5.94 16.33
CA MET A 317 3.44 -5.40 15.59
C MET A 317 3.14 -6.20 14.32
N VAL A 318 4.10 -6.95 13.77
CA VAL A 318 3.97 -7.57 12.45
C VAL A 318 2.77 -8.51 12.43
N GLY A 319 1.80 -8.23 11.57
CA GLY A 319 0.63 -9.08 11.33
C GLY A 319 -0.43 -9.09 12.43
N ARG A 320 -0.34 -8.22 13.45
CA ARG A 320 -1.29 -8.20 14.58
C ARG A 320 -2.74 -7.89 14.18
N ALA A 321 -2.95 -7.20 13.06
CA ALA A 321 -4.28 -6.91 12.51
C ALA A 321 -4.78 -7.99 11.52
N LEU A 322 -3.92 -8.90 11.05
CA LEU A 322 -4.34 -9.92 10.07
C LEU A 322 -5.50 -10.82 10.54
N PRO A 323 -5.57 -11.26 11.80
CA PRO A 323 -6.69 -12.08 12.27
C PRO A 323 -8.06 -11.39 12.20
N SER A 324 -8.11 -10.05 12.16
CA SER A 324 -9.38 -9.31 12.02
C SER A 324 -9.89 -9.23 10.58
N VAL A 325 -9.11 -9.70 9.59
CA VAL A 325 -9.49 -9.64 8.18
C VAL A 325 -10.09 -10.97 7.74
N THR A 326 -11.36 -10.93 7.37
CA THR A 326 -12.11 -12.12 6.96
C THR A 326 -12.99 -11.83 5.75
N GLY A 327 -13.48 -12.88 5.09
CA GLY A 327 -14.46 -12.74 4.02
C GLY A 327 -15.78 -12.19 4.56
N TRP A 328 -16.48 -11.39 3.74
CA TRP A 328 -17.76 -10.77 4.13
C TRP A 328 -18.77 -11.77 4.72
N SER A 329 -18.83 -12.99 4.17
CA SER A 329 -19.76 -14.03 4.61
C SER A 329 -19.52 -14.53 6.04
N ARG A 330 -18.37 -14.18 6.65
CA ARG A 330 -17.99 -14.52 8.02
C ARG A 330 -18.11 -13.34 8.98
N LEU A 331 -18.56 -12.17 8.53
CA LEU A 331 -18.86 -11.06 9.44
C LEU A 331 -20.05 -11.42 10.33
N ASP A 332 -20.01 -10.95 11.58
CA ASP A 332 -21.10 -11.16 12.53
C ASP A 332 -22.31 -10.31 12.13
N MET A 333 -23.35 -10.96 11.66
CA MET A 333 -24.62 -10.35 11.26
C MET A 333 -25.52 -10.06 12.47
N ASN A 334 -25.20 -10.60 13.65
CA ASN A 334 -25.92 -10.31 14.89
C ASN A 334 -25.32 -9.11 15.64
N HIS A 335 -24.15 -8.62 15.23
CA HIS A 335 -23.56 -7.39 15.78
C HIS A 335 -24.31 -6.17 15.22
N ILE A 336 -25.06 -5.48 16.09
CA ILE A 336 -25.87 -4.32 15.70
C ILE A 336 -25.34 -3.06 16.36
N GLU A 337 -25.14 -2.02 15.55
CA GLU A 337 -24.75 -0.70 16.03
C GLU A 337 -25.72 0.39 15.54
N LYS A 338 -25.87 1.44 16.34
CA LYS A 338 -26.66 2.62 16.02
C LYS A 338 -25.79 3.87 16.12
N ALA A 339 -25.94 4.77 15.16
CA ALA A 339 -25.30 6.06 15.26
C ALA A 339 -25.85 6.84 16.47
N VAL A 340 -25.01 7.65 17.10
CA VAL A 340 -25.39 8.57 18.18
C VAL A 340 -24.73 9.91 17.93
N ILE A 341 -25.51 11.00 17.96
CA ILE A 341 -25.01 12.37 17.77
C ILE A 341 -24.89 13.05 19.13
N ASN A 342 -23.67 13.44 19.50
CA ASN A 342 -23.41 14.30 20.64
C ASN A 342 -23.80 15.75 20.30
N GLN A 343 -24.92 16.20 20.87
CA GLN A 343 -25.48 17.54 20.62
C GLN A 343 -24.58 18.67 21.11
N ASP A 344 -23.77 18.47 22.15
CA ASP A 344 -22.89 19.50 22.71
C ASP A 344 -21.75 19.87 21.75
N SER A 345 -21.29 18.90 20.96
CA SER A 345 -20.24 19.09 19.95
C SER A 345 -20.79 19.37 18.54
N CYS A 346 -22.10 19.25 18.36
CA CYS A 346 -22.73 19.37 17.05
C CYS A 346 -22.74 20.83 16.58
N ILE A 347 -21.97 21.14 15.54
CA ILE A 347 -21.97 22.46 14.89
C ILE A 347 -23.15 22.69 13.95
N GLN A 348 -24.15 21.79 13.99
CA GLN A 348 -25.37 21.84 13.18
C GLN A 348 -25.14 21.99 11.67
N CYS A 349 -24.03 21.49 11.10
CA CYS A 349 -23.75 21.68 9.67
C CYS A 349 -24.72 20.94 8.73
N GLY A 350 -25.35 19.86 9.20
CA GLY A 350 -26.35 19.07 8.46
C GLY A 350 -25.80 18.05 7.46
N ARG A 351 -24.48 17.90 7.34
CA ARG A 351 -23.87 16.88 6.45
C ARG A 351 -24.37 15.47 6.75
N CYS A 352 -24.50 15.12 8.03
CA CYS A 352 -25.02 13.83 8.46
C CYS A 352 -26.45 13.56 7.97
N HIS A 353 -27.33 14.56 8.07
CA HIS A 353 -28.69 14.45 7.52
C HIS A 353 -28.66 14.32 6.00
N VAL A 354 -27.95 15.19 5.28
CA VAL A 354 -27.90 15.15 3.80
C VAL A 354 -27.45 13.78 3.29
N VAL A 355 -26.36 13.21 3.82
CA VAL A 355 -25.92 11.88 3.37
C VAL A 355 -26.91 10.78 3.73
N CYS A 356 -27.59 10.88 4.86
CA CYS A 356 -28.56 9.88 5.26
C CYS A 356 -29.87 9.98 4.47
N GLU A 357 -30.33 11.21 4.24
CA GLU A 357 -31.58 11.55 3.56
C GLU A 357 -31.50 11.27 2.07
N ASP A 358 -30.49 11.81 1.39
CA ASP A 358 -30.45 11.77 -0.07
C ASP A 358 -29.81 10.47 -0.59
N THR A 359 -28.99 9.78 0.22
CA THR A 359 -28.13 8.68 -0.27
C THR A 359 -28.16 7.40 0.55
N SER A 360 -29.02 7.30 1.58
CA SER A 360 -29.02 6.10 2.44
C SER A 360 -30.40 5.70 2.99
N HIS A 361 -30.76 6.11 4.20
CA HIS A 361 -31.81 5.47 5.01
C HIS A 361 -32.77 6.43 5.71
N GLN A 362 -32.70 7.75 5.44
CA GLN A 362 -33.64 8.76 5.98
C GLN A 362 -33.79 8.67 7.51
N ALA A 363 -32.70 8.35 8.21
CA ALA A 363 -32.67 8.00 9.63
C ALA A 363 -32.18 9.14 10.53
N ILE A 364 -32.06 10.36 10.02
CA ILE A 364 -31.58 11.52 10.77
C ILE A 364 -32.53 12.68 10.51
N THR A 365 -33.08 13.26 11.57
CA THR A 365 -34.00 14.42 11.44
C THR A 365 -33.28 15.67 10.93
N ALA A 366 -33.96 16.52 10.16
CA ALA A 366 -33.45 17.85 9.81
C ALA A 366 -33.84 18.91 10.86
N THR A 367 -34.99 18.71 11.49
CA THR A 367 -35.59 19.62 12.45
C THR A 367 -36.22 18.86 13.62
N LYS A 368 -36.27 19.53 14.77
CA LYS A 368 -37.02 19.12 15.97
C LYS A 368 -37.62 20.37 16.58
N ASP A 369 -38.92 20.33 16.88
CA ASP A 369 -39.67 21.47 17.42
C ASP A 369 -39.52 22.76 16.59
N GLY A 370 -39.53 22.61 15.26
CA GLY A 370 -39.39 23.71 14.30
C GLY A 370 -37.99 24.34 14.20
N LYS A 371 -37.01 23.81 14.93
CA LYS A 371 -35.61 24.27 14.91
C LYS A 371 -34.72 23.25 14.21
N ARG A 372 -33.64 23.73 13.60
CA ARG A 372 -32.60 22.87 13.01
C ARG A 372 -32.00 22.00 14.11
N HIS A 373 -32.15 20.69 13.97
CA HIS A 373 -31.71 19.72 14.96
C HIS A 373 -31.55 18.36 14.28
N PHE A 374 -30.46 17.68 14.59
CA PHE A 374 -30.10 16.41 13.97
C PHE A 374 -30.09 15.32 15.04
N GLU A 375 -31.07 14.44 14.98
CA GLU A 375 -31.24 13.31 15.90
C GLU A 375 -31.41 12.02 15.10
N ILE A 376 -30.83 10.93 15.61
CA ILE A 376 -30.93 9.63 14.98
C ILE A 376 -32.30 9.03 15.27
N ASN A 377 -33.06 8.72 14.22
CA ASN A 377 -34.24 7.88 14.32
C ASN A 377 -33.79 6.41 14.31
N GLU A 378 -33.65 5.81 15.50
CA GLU A 378 -33.16 4.43 15.65
C GLU A 378 -34.02 3.36 14.94
N LYS A 379 -35.30 3.67 14.67
CA LYS A 379 -36.21 2.79 13.91
C LYS A 379 -35.80 2.65 12.45
N GLU A 380 -35.17 3.67 11.88
CA GLU A 380 -34.72 3.65 10.49
C GLU A 380 -33.21 3.43 10.38
N CYS A 381 -32.45 3.77 11.42
CA CYS A 381 -31.00 3.66 11.41
C CYS A 381 -30.55 2.20 11.25
N VAL A 382 -29.81 1.90 10.18
CA VAL A 382 -29.26 0.56 9.93
C VAL A 382 -27.83 0.38 10.44
N GLY A 383 -27.22 1.45 10.96
CA GLY A 383 -25.85 1.42 11.44
C GLY A 383 -24.75 1.50 10.36
N CYS A 384 -25.03 2.07 9.18
CA CYS A 384 -24.09 2.05 8.04
C CYS A 384 -22.81 2.90 8.21
N ASN A 385 -22.66 3.65 9.31
CA ASN A 385 -21.48 4.48 9.63
C ASN A 385 -21.18 5.66 8.67
N LEU A 386 -22.00 5.90 7.63
CA LEU A 386 -21.76 6.98 6.66
C LEU A 386 -21.80 8.38 7.31
N CYS A 387 -22.75 8.62 8.20
CA CYS A 387 -22.90 9.90 8.90
C CYS A 387 -21.70 10.21 9.81
N VAL A 388 -21.13 9.19 10.47
CA VAL A 388 -19.90 9.30 11.27
C VAL A 388 -18.74 9.68 10.36
N SER A 389 -18.61 8.99 9.23
CA SER A 389 -17.47 9.13 8.32
C SER A 389 -17.39 10.50 7.64
N ILE A 390 -18.53 11.18 7.45
CA ILE A 390 -18.60 12.51 6.81
C ILE A 390 -18.63 13.68 7.82
N CYS A 391 -18.78 13.40 9.11
CA CYS A 391 -18.90 14.45 10.12
C CYS A 391 -17.58 15.23 10.21
N PRO A 392 -17.59 16.57 10.04
CA PRO A 392 -16.36 17.35 10.04
C PRO A 392 -15.78 17.58 11.44
N VAL A 393 -16.53 17.24 12.49
CA VAL A 393 -16.11 17.38 13.88
C VAL A 393 -15.83 15.97 14.43
N PRO A 394 -14.55 15.66 14.77
CA PRO A 394 -14.19 14.35 15.28
C PRO A 394 -15.03 13.95 16.49
N ASN A 395 -15.44 12.68 16.54
CA ASN A 395 -16.19 12.07 17.65
C ASN A 395 -17.56 12.71 17.98
N THR A 396 -18.05 13.66 17.17
CA THR A 396 -19.41 14.20 17.34
C THR A 396 -20.49 13.16 17.05
N ILE A 397 -20.23 12.26 16.10
CA ILE A 397 -21.11 11.12 15.82
C ILE A 397 -20.28 9.87 16.08
N THR A 398 -20.85 8.93 16.83
CA THR A 398 -20.21 7.64 17.18
C THR A 398 -21.18 6.50 16.91
N MET A 399 -20.66 5.28 16.90
CA MET A 399 -21.46 4.06 16.82
C MET A 399 -21.62 3.46 18.22
N ARG A 400 -22.87 3.25 18.65
CA ARG A 400 -23.23 2.56 19.89
C ARG A 400 -23.62 1.13 19.55
N THR A 401 -22.83 0.17 20.03
CA THR A 401 -23.19 -1.24 19.98
C THR A 401 -24.39 -1.51 20.90
N LEU A 402 -25.42 -2.17 20.36
CA LEU A 402 -26.56 -2.64 21.14
C LEU A 402 -26.16 -3.89 21.94
N LYS A 403 -26.62 -4.01 23.18
CA LYS A 403 -26.28 -5.16 24.04
C LYS A 403 -27.18 -6.36 23.72
N PRO A 404 -26.70 -7.61 23.93
CA PRO A 404 -27.56 -8.79 23.89
C PRO A 404 -28.83 -8.61 24.74
N GLY A 405 -30.00 -8.89 24.15
CA GLY A 405 -31.32 -8.71 24.77
C GLY A 405 -31.91 -7.30 24.67
N GLU A 406 -31.11 -6.27 24.32
CA GLU A 406 -31.64 -4.94 24.01
C GLU A 406 -32.53 -5.01 22.76
N ILE A 407 -33.62 -4.25 22.72
CA ILE A 407 -34.51 -4.23 21.55
C ILE A 407 -33.91 -3.34 20.47
N ASP A 408 -33.57 -3.93 19.31
CA ASP A 408 -33.30 -3.15 18.11
C ASP A 408 -34.62 -2.55 17.61
N LEU A 409 -34.78 -1.24 17.78
CA LEU A 409 -36.00 -0.52 17.41
C LEU A 409 -36.36 -0.60 15.92
N ARG A 410 -35.40 -0.96 15.06
CA ARG A 410 -35.64 -1.17 13.63
C ARG A 410 -36.31 -2.50 13.33
N SER A 411 -35.77 -3.59 13.87
CA SER A 411 -36.35 -4.93 13.67
C SER A 411 -37.49 -5.25 14.64
N GLY A 412 -37.60 -4.52 15.75
CA GLY A 412 -38.53 -4.80 16.84
C GLY A 412 -38.18 -6.07 17.64
N LYS A 413 -36.96 -6.59 17.48
CA LYS A 413 -36.50 -7.84 18.08
C LYS A 413 -35.35 -7.59 19.07
N PRO A 414 -35.19 -8.46 20.09
CA PRO A 414 -34.02 -8.42 20.94
C PRO A 414 -32.76 -8.76 20.12
N VAL A 415 -31.65 -8.06 20.38
CA VAL A 415 -30.35 -8.34 19.78
C VAL A 415 -29.87 -9.72 20.24
N PRO A 416 -29.52 -10.63 19.32
CA PRO A 416 -28.99 -11.95 19.68
C PRO A 416 -27.66 -11.83 20.44
N GLY A 417 -27.41 -12.71 21.40
CA GLY A 417 -26.14 -12.75 22.15
C GLY A 417 -25.08 -13.67 21.53
N GLU A 418 -25.41 -14.35 20.43
CA GLU A 418 -24.56 -15.35 19.80
C GLU A 418 -24.11 -14.86 18.42
N TYR A 419 -22.90 -15.23 18.02
CA TYR A 419 -22.38 -14.97 16.69
C TYR A 419 -23.21 -15.72 15.63
N ALA A 420 -23.60 -15.02 14.57
CA ALA A 420 -24.13 -15.65 13.36
C ALA A 420 -23.67 -14.90 12.12
N ASN A 421 -23.44 -15.61 11.03
CA ASN A 421 -22.95 -15.03 9.79
C ASN A 421 -23.79 -15.46 8.58
N TRP A 422 -23.42 -15.00 7.39
CA TRP A 422 -24.20 -15.25 6.17
C TRP A 422 -24.35 -16.74 5.84
N SER A 423 -23.37 -17.59 6.19
CA SER A 423 -23.42 -19.02 5.84
C SER A 423 -24.60 -19.76 6.47
N VAL A 424 -25.06 -19.31 7.64
CA VAL A 424 -26.18 -19.90 8.39
C VAL A 424 -27.44 -19.03 8.36
N HIS A 425 -27.38 -17.88 7.69
CA HIS A 425 -28.50 -16.94 7.67
C HIS A 425 -29.70 -17.51 6.89
N PRO A 426 -30.95 -17.42 7.37
CA PRO A 426 -32.12 -18.03 6.72
C PRO A 426 -32.37 -17.59 5.27
N ASN A 427 -31.95 -16.37 4.92
CA ASN A 427 -32.06 -15.85 3.56
C ASN A 427 -30.92 -16.28 2.63
N ASN A 428 -29.92 -17.01 3.12
CA ASN A 428 -28.88 -17.57 2.27
C ASN A 428 -29.42 -18.85 1.61
N PRO A 429 -29.65 -18.86 0.28
CA PRO A 429 -30.19 -20.03 -0.41
C PRO A 429 -29.26 -21.25 -0.35
N MET A 430 -27.98 -21.04 -0.03
CA MET A 430 -26.99 -22.09 0.13
C MET A 430 -26.89 -22.62 1.57
N SER A 431 -27.59 -22.03 2.55
CA SER A 431 -27.49 -22.43 3.96
C SER A 431 -28.03 -23.84 4.25
N SER A 432 -28.92 -24.35 3.40
CA SER A 432 -29.50 -25.70 3.50
C SER A 432 -28.70 -26.78 2.75
N VAL A 433 -27.70 -26.38 1.96
CA VAL A 433 -26.78 -27.30 1.28
C VAL A 433 -25.55 -27.36 2.17
N GLY A 434 -25.37 -28.44 2.94
CA GLY A 434 -24.22 -28.58 3.85
C GLY A 434 -22.91 -28.32 3.11
N VAL A 435 -22.34 -27.12 3.27
CA VAL A 435 -21.12 -26.72 2.60
C VAL A 435 -19.96 -27.33 3.38
N ALA A 436 -19.36 -28.36 2.79
CA ALA A 436 -18.05 -28.87 3.20
C ALA A 436 -17.05 -27.70 3.21
N THR A 437 -16.40 -27.52 4.35
CA THR A 437 -15.31 -26.56 4.56
C THR A 437 -14.23 -26.70 3.49
N VAL A 438 -13.92 -25.59 2.79
CA VAL A 438 -12.70 -25.40 1.99
C VAL A 438 -11.91 -24.26 2.61
#